data_AF-A0A352ALV4-F1
#
_entry.id   AF-A0A352ALV4-F1
#
_cell.length_a   1.000
_cell.length_b   1.000
_cell.length_c   1.000
_cell.angle_alpha   90.00
_cell.angle_beta   90.00
_cell.angle_gamma   90.00
#
_symmetry.space_group_name_H-M   'P 1'
#
loop_
_entity.id
_entity.type
_entity.pdbx_description
1 polymer ?
#
loop_
_entity_poly.entity_id
_entity_poly.type
_entity_poly.pdbx_seq_one_letter_code
_entity_poly.pdbx_strand_id
1 'polypeptide(L)'
;MSKPVELPSGTILNMERFIALFPITTTTASNYQLILEGYPAPINLEQSDADALKKLLQLDSDILVASDSLRKQRDEQLHVNQRAIALLSKRIERHQTMSKADSLPREKLFDEFKQIIDSERLPGQKLYSYS
;
A
#
# COMPACT_ATOMS: atom_id res chain seq x y z
N MET A 1 26.26 -3.69 1.88
CA MET A 1 26.97 -4.78 2.57
C MET A 1 26.25 -5.04 3.89
N SER A 2 25.04 -5.59 3.83
CA SER A 2 24.30 -5.92 5.05
C SER A 2 24.83 -7.26 5.55
N LYS A 3 25.27 -7.32 6.80
CA LYS A 3 25.82 -8.55 7.39
C LYS A 3 24.67 -9.51 7.69
N PRO A 4 24.87 -10.83 7.56
CA PRO A 4 23.94 -11.80 8.12
C PRO A 4 23.78 -11.53 9.62
N VAL A 5 22.54 -11.55 10.09
CA VAL A 5 22.19 -11.31 11.50
C VAL A 5 21.97 -12.66 12.17
N GLU A 6 22.66 -12.87 13.28
CA GLU A 6 22.40 -14.01 14.16
C GLU A 6 21.33 -13.62 15.19
N LEU A 7 20.28 -14.42 15.25
CA LEU A 7 19.22 -14.30 16.25
C LEU A 7 19.62 -14.94 17.58
N PRO A 8 18.97 -14.55 18.70
CA PRO A 8 19.13 -15.21 20.00
C PRO A 8 18.98 -16.73 19.97
N SER A 9 18.13 -17.28 19.09
CA SER A 9 18.00 -18.72 18.86
C SER A 9 19.18 -19.40 18.14
N GLY A 10 20.18 -18.63 17.70
CA GLY A 10 21.27 -19.09 16.83
C GLY A 10 20.89 -19.14 15.34
N THR A 11 19.68 -18.70 14.98
CA THR A 11 19.24 -18.65 13.58
C THR A 11 19.92 -17.50 12.85
N ILE A 12 20.67 -17.81 11.80
CA ILE A 12 21.35 -16.80 10.97
C ILE A 12 20.43 -16.41 9.81
N LEU A 13 20.09 -15.12 9.73
CA LEU A 13 19.19 -14.55 8.73
C LEU A 13 19.94 -13.60 7.80
N ASN A 14 19.69 -13.74 6.50
CA ASN A 14 20.08 -12.72 5.53
C ASN A 14 18.99 -11.65 5.44
N MET A 15 19.27 -10.49 6.02
CA MET A 15 18.35 -9.35 6.06
C MET A 15 18.13 -8.68 4.70
N GLU A 16 18.99 -8.93 3.70
CA GLU A 16 18.79 -8.42 2.33
C GLU A 16 17.57 -9.06 1.65
N ARG A 17 17.10 -10.20 2.17
CA ARG A 17 15.95 -10.92 1.67
C ARG A 17 14.71 -10.74 2.54
N PHE A 18 14.73 -9.84 3.51
CA PHE A 18 13.57 -9.62 4.38
C PHE A 18 12.39 -9.07 3.57
N ILE A 19 11.24 -9.77 3.61
CA ILE A 19 10.00 -9.30 2.99
C ILE A 19 9.03 -8.80 4.06
N ALA A 20 8.69 -9.65 5.05
CA ALA A 20 7.64 -9.33 6.01
C ALA A 20 7.73 -10.16 7.30
N LEU A 21 7.20 -9.60 8.39
CA LEU A 21 7.08 -10.24 9.70
C LEU A 21 5.61 -10.15 10.17
N PHE A 22 4.97 -11.29 10.44
CA PHE A 22 3.57 -11.35 10.84
C PHE A 22 3.39 -12.06 12.19
N PRO A 23 2.53 -11.57 13.10
CA PRO A 23 2.18 -12.30 14.31
C PRO A 23 1.21 -13.45 14.00
N ILE A 24 1.48 -14.64 14.51
CA ILE A 24 0.59 -15.80 14.47
C ILE A 24 -0.30 -15.75 15.72
N THR A 25 -1.59 -15.49 15.55
CA THR A 25 -2.56 -15.33 16.66
C THR A 25 -3.21 -16.65 17.11
N THR A 26 -2.85 -17.78 16.49
CA THR A 26 -3.52 -19.07 16.69
C THR A 26 -2.93 -19.93 17.81
N THR A 27 -1.80 -19.54 18.39
CA THR A 27 -1.15 -20.28 19.49
C THR A 27 -1.02 -19.42 20.75
N THR A 28 -1.14 -20.05 21.92
CA THR A 28 -0.93 -19.44 23.25
C THR A 28 0.48 -18.88 23.44
N ALA A 29 1.43 -19.31 22.60
CA ALA A 29 2.72 -18.67 22.42
C ALA A 29 2.63 -17.68 21.25
N SER A 30 2.96 -16.42 21.53
CA SER A 30 3.05 -15.30 20.59
C SER A 30 4.20 -15.53 19.60
N ASN A 31 3.94 -16.39 18.61
CA ASN A 31 4.88 -16.75 17.56
C ASN A 31 4.75 -15.77 16.39
N TYR A 32 5.84 -15.54 15.68
CA TYR A 32 5.86 -14.71 14.48
C TYR A 32 6.23 -15.55 13.26
N GLN A 33 5.75 -15.17 12.08
CA GLN A 33 6.16 -15.71 10.80
C GLN A 33 7.00 -14.69 10.05
N LEU A 34 8.21 -15.10 9.70
CA LEU A 34 9.14 -14.35 8.87
C LEU A 34 9.08 -14.86 7.45
N ILE A 35 8.88 -13.95 6.49
CA ILE A 35 8.95 -14.24 5.06
C ILE A 35 10.24 -13.66 4.51
N LEU A 36 11.01 -14.50 3.84
CA LEU A 36 12.22 -14.13 3.13
C LEU A 36 12.07 -14.36 1.61
N GLU A 37 12.64 -13.47 0.83
CA GLU A 37 12.67 -13.56 -0.64
C GLU A 37 13.42 -14.81 -1.11
N GLY A 38 12.78 -15.59 -1.96
CA GLY A 38 13.32 -16.84 -2.48
C GLY A 38 13.28 -18.01 -1.49
N TYR A 39 12.63 -17.86 -0.34
CA TYR A 39 12.39 -18.96 0.60
C TYR A 39 10.98 -19.54 0.39
N PRO A 40 10.84 -20.88 0.24
CA PRO A 40 9.58 -21.49 -0.15
C PRO A 40 8.53 -21.54 0.97
N ALA A 41 8.94 -21.35 2.23
CA ALA A 41 8.06 -21.43 3.39
C ALA A 41 8.36 -20.32 4.41
N PRO A 42 7.34 -19.82 5.14
CA PRO A 42 7.53 -18.87 6.21
C PRO A 42 8.29 -19.54 7.37
N ILE A 43 9.22 -18.80 7.98
CA ILE A 43 9.99 -19.24 9.14
C ILE A 43 9.24 -18.84 10.39
N ASN A 44 8.88 -19.81 11.23
CA ASN A 44 8.31 -19.53 12.54
C ASN A 44 9.43 -19.05 13.46
N LEU A 45 9.23 -17.88 14.04
CA LEU A 45 10.12 -17.24 14.99
C LEU A 45 9.46 -17.20 16.37
N GLU A 46 10.28 -17.44 17.37
CA GLU A 46 9.92 -17.21 18.76
C GLU A 46 9.85 -15.72 19.07
N GLN A 47 9.16 -15.36 20.14
CA GLN A 47 8.97 -13.97 20.53
C GLN A 47 10.30 -13.24 20.79
N SER A 48 11.29 -13.92 21.39
CA SER A 48 12.60 -13.31 21.66
C SER A 48 13.35 -12.92 20.39
N ASP A 49 13.25 -13.76 19.36
CA ASP A 49 13.87 -13.50 18.05
C ASP A 49 13.12 -12.39 17.30
N ALA A 50 11.79 -12.41 17.37
CA ALA A 50 10.95 -11.39 16.77
C ALA A 50 11.22 -10.01 17.39
N ASP A 51 11.41 -9.93 18.71
CA ASP A 51 11.73 -8.67 19.40
C ASP A 51 13.14 -8.18 19.08
N ALA A 52 14.11 -9.09 18.91
CA ALA A 52 15.44 -8.74 18.42
C ALA A 52 15.40 -8.19 16.98
N LEU A 53 14.60 -8.81 16.11
CA LEU A 53 14.40 -8.33 14.73
C LEU A 53 13.71 -6.98 14.68
N LYS A 54 12.67 -6.75 15.49
CA LYS A 54 11.98 -5.45 15.54
C LYS A 54 12.92 -4.32 15.95
N LYS A 55 13.77 -4.55 16.96
CA LYS A 55 14.80 -3.60 17.38
C LYS A 55 15.82 -3.33 16.29
N LEU A 56 16.27 -4.37 15.58
CA LEU A 56 17.26 -4.25 14.51
C LEU A 56 16.69 -3.50 13.30
N LEU A 57 15.43 -3.75 12.97
CA LEU A 57 14.69 -3.08 11.91
C LEU A 57 14.16 -1.69 12.31
N GLN A 58 14.44 -1.23 13.55
CA GLN A 58 13.99 0.07 14.06
C GLN A 58 12.47 0.29 13.96
N LEU A 59 11.69 -0.80 13.96
CA LEU A 59 10.23 -0.76 13.82
C LEU A 59 9.52 -0.05 14.98
N ASP A 60 10.15 0.02 16.15
CA ASP A 60 9.59 0.68 17.34
C ASP A 60 9.80 2.20 17.35
N SER A 61 10.71 2.75 16.54
CA SER A 61 11.19 4.14 16.66
C SER A 61 10.42 5.17 15.81
N ASP A 62 9.82 4.78 14.69
CA ASP A 62 9.30 5.74 13.70
C ASP A 62 7.76 5.90 13.66
N ILE A 63 7.02 5.07 14.41
CA ILE A 63 5.55 5.02 14.30
C ILE A 63 4.88 6.29 14.86
N LEU A 64 5.50 6.97 15.83
CA LEU A 64 4.88 8.14 16.48
C LEU A 64 5.06 9.44 15.68
N VAL A 65 6.13 9.60 14.90
CA VAL A 65 6.40 10.86 14.16
C VAL A 65 5.88 10.78 12.71
N ALA A 66 5.91 9.59 12.09
CA ALA A 66 5.40 9.39 10.73
C ALA A 66 3.86 9.35 10.67
N SER A 67 3.18 8.86 11.73
CA SER A 67 1.72 8.70 11.69
C SER A 67 0.95 10.03 11.69
N ASP A 68 1.42 11.05 12.42
CA ASP A 68 0.78 12.36 12.46
C ASP A 68 1.02 13.18 11.19
N SER A 69 2.23 13.11 10.62
CA SER A 69 2.55 13.77 9.34
C SER A 69 1.77 13.14 8.18
N LEU A 70 1.68 11.81 8.12
CA LEU A 70 0.89 11.10 7.12
C LEU A 70 -0.62 11.34 7.27
N ARG A 71 -1.14 11.43 8.51
CA ARG A 71 -2.53 11.80 8.78
C ARG A 71 -2.82 13.21 8.28
N LYS A 72 -1.96 14.17 8.63
CA LYS A 72 -2.11 15.56 8.20
C LYS A 72 -2.05 15.70 6.68
N GLN A 73 -1.16 14.98 6.03
CA GLN A 73 -1.05 14.96 4.56
C GLN A 73 -2.27 14.30 3.90
N ARG A 74 -2.84 13.25 4.49
CA ARG A 74 -4.09 12.63 4.01
C ARG A 74 -5.26 13.59 4.14
N ASP A 75 -5.40 14.27 5.27
CA ASP A 75 -6.51 15.19 5.52
C ASP A 75 -6.45 16.41 4.59
N GLU A 76 -5.25 16.94 4.33
CA GLU A 76 -5.03 17.98 3.32
C GLU A 76 -5.37 17.49 1.89
N GLN A 77 -4.93 16.29 1.51
CA GLN A 77 -5.27 15.72 0.20
C GLN A 77 -6.78 15.49 0.03
N LEU A 78 -7.46 15.02 1.08
CA LEU A 78 -8.91 14.86 1.07
C LEU A 78 -9.60 16.20 0.88
N HIS A 79 -9.15 17.24 1.58
CA HIS A 79 -9.69 18.59 1.42
C HIS A 79 -9.48 19.15 0.01
N VAL A 80 -8.30 18.95 -0.59
CA VAL A 80 -8.02 19.36 -1.99
C VAL A 80 -8.92 18.60 -2.97
N ASN A 81 -9.14 17.30 -2.73
CA ASN A 81 -9.89 16.43 -3.63
C ASN A 81 -11.41 16.49 -3.43
N GLN A 82 -11.93 17.20 -2.43
CA GLN A 82 -13.38 17.33 -2.18
C GLN A 82 -14.16 17.78 -3.44
N ARG A 83 -13.60 18.72 -4.20
CA ARG A 83 -14.24 19.21 -5.44
C ARG A 83 -14.29 18.13 -6.52
N ALA A 84 -13.21 17.36 -6.68
CA ALA A 84 -13.15 16.26 -7.64
C ALA A 84 -14.11 15.12 -7.24
N ILE A 85 -14.19 14.82 -5.94
CA ILE A 85 -15.13 13.83 -5.38
C ILE A 85 -16.58 14.26 -5.63
N ALA A 86 -16.91 15.53 -5.42
CA ALA A 86 -18.27 16.07 -5.66
C ALA A 86 -18.66 16.09 -7.16
N LEU A 87 -17.69 16.28 -8.06
CA LEU A 87 -17.92 16.17 -9.50
C LEU A 87 -18.14 14.70 -9.91
N LEU A 88 -17.36 13.79 -9.33
CA LEU A 88 -17.49 12.36 -9.58
C LEU A 88 -18.85 11.82 -9.10
N SER A 89 -19.30 12.21 -7.89
CA SER A 89 -20.59 11.78 -7.35
C SER A 89 -21.77 12.23 -8.22
N LYS A 90 -21.80 13.51 -8.62
CA LYS A 90 -22.82 14.04 -9.54
C LYS A 90 -22.85 13.30 -10.88
N ARG A 91 -21.68 12.88 -11.37
CA ARG A 91 -21.56 12.16 -12.63
C ARG A 91 -22.04 10.71 -12.49
N ILE A 92 -21.73 10.05 -11.37
CA ILE A 92 -22.24 8.72 -11.05
C ILE A 92 -23.77 8.73 -10.95
N GLU A 93 -24.36 9.70 -10.23
CA GLU A 93 -25.81 9.86 -10.14
C GLU A 93 -26.46 10.05 -11.52
N ARG A 94 -25.84 10.87 -12.37
CA ARG A 94 -26.28 11.05 -13.77
C ARG A 94 -26.20 9.74 -14.56
N HIS A 95 -25.15 8.93 -14.39
CA HIS A 95 -25.02 7.65 -15.09
C HIS A 95 -25.94 6.56 -14.53
N GLN A 96 -26.27 6.57 -13.24
CA GLN A 96 -27.21 5.63 -12.62
C GLN A 96 -28.66 5.92 -13.03
N THR A 97 -28.98 7.18 -13.33
CA THR A 97 -30.32 7.60 -13.78
C THR A 97 -30.53 7.48 -15.29
N MET A 98 -29.48 7.20 -16.07
CA MET A 98 -29.60 6.94 -17.52
C MET A 98 -30.10 5.51 -17.79
N SER A 99 -31.16 5.40 -18.59
CA SER A 99 -31.69 4.12 -19.09
C SER A 99 -30.64 3.42 -19.97
N LYS A 100 -30.59 2.07 -19.93
CA LYS A 100 -29.68 1.23 -20.74
C LYS A 100 -29.79 1.45 -22.26
N ALA A 101 -30.81 2.17 -22.73
CA ALA A 101 -31.00 2.52 -24.13
C ALA A 101 -30.26 3.82 -24.55
N ASP A 102 -29.98 4.73 -23.60
CA ASP A 102 -29.28 6.01 -23.87
C ASP A 102 -27.76 5.90 -23.70
N SER A 103 -27.25 4.71 -23.37
CA SER A 103 -25.82 4.41 -23.32
C SER A 103 -25.25 4.27 -24.72
N LEU A 104 -25.07 5.39 -25.42
CA LEU A 104 -23.98 5.54 -26.40
C LEU A 104 -22.69 4.97 -25.79
N PRO A 105 -21.84 4.31 -26.60
CA PRO A 105 -20.96 3.25 -26.12
C PRO A 105 -20.10 3.84 -25.01
N ARG A 106 -20.27 3.28 -23.82
CA ARG A 106 -19.53 3.58 -22.59
C ARG A 106 -18.03 3.76 -22.84
N GLU A 107 -17.53 3.08 -23.86
CA GLU A 107 -16.20 3.21 -24.47
C GLU A 107 -15.84 4.66 -24.87
N LYS A 108 -16.67 5.37 -25.63
CA LYS A 108 -16.39 6.76 -26.04
C LYS A 108 -16.31 7.71 -24.85
N LEU A 109 -17.22 7.56 -23.90
CA LEU A 109 -17.21 8.36 -22.67
C LEU A 109 -15.99 8.04 -21.79
N PHE A 110 -15.54 6.79 -21.81
CA PHE A 110 -14.35 6.36 -21.08
C PHE A 110 -13.07 6.89 -21.74
N ASP A 111 -13.00 6.93 -23.07
CA ASP A 111 -11.86 7.48 -23.79
C ASP A 111 -11.75 9.00 -23.65
N GLU A 112 -12.88 9.72 -23.71
CA GLU A 112 -12.92 11.15 -23.36
C GLU A 112 -12.45 11.39 -21.91
N PHE A 113 -12.84 10.52 -20.98
CA PHE A 113 -12.40 10.61 -19.59
C PHE A 113 -10.90 10.40 -19.43
N LYS A 114 -10.30 9.43 -20.12
CA LYS A 114 -8.83 9.22 -20.13
C LYS A 114 -8.10 10.47 -20.59
N GLN A 115 -8.59 11.12 -21.66
CA GLN A 115 -7.98 12.33 -22.22
C GLN A 115 -8.06 13.51 -21.25
N ILE A 116 -9.20 13.72 -20.59
CA ILE A 116 -9.37 14.80 -19.60
C ILE A 116 -8.40 14.59 -18.43
N ILE A 117 -8.38 13.39 -17.84
CA ILE A 117 -7.52 13.08 -16.71
C ILE A 117 -6.04 13.26 -17.06
N ASP A 118 -5.60 12.88 -18.26
CA ASP A 118 -4.22 13.09 -18.69
C ASP A 118 -3.91 14.54 -19.05
N SER A 119 -4.90 15.35 -19.42
CA SER A 119 -4.71 16.79 -19.66
C SER A 119 -4.48 17.58 -18.37
N GLU A 120 -5.06 17.11 -17.26
CA GLU A 120 -4.88 17.71 -15.93
C GLU A 120 -3.58 17.28 -15.25
N ARG A 121 -2.88 16.27 -15.80
CA ARG A 121 -1.62 15.75 -15.24
C ARG A 121 -0.39 16.45 -15.79
N LEU A 122 0.64 16.55 -14.94
CA LEU A 122 1.95 17.08 -15.31
C LEU A 122 2.60 16.26 -16.44
N PRO A 123 3.36 16.90 -17.34
CA PRO A 123 4.11 16.19 -18.37
C PRO A 123 5.09 15.19 -17.74
N GLY A 124 4.98 13.91 -18.11
CA GLY A 124 5.72 12.79 -17.52
C GLY A 124 4.90 11.88 -16.58
N GLN A 125 3.68 12.28 -16.19
CA GLN A 125 2.76 11.49 -15.37
C GLN A 125 1.47 11.09 -16.10
N LYS A 126 1.41 11.32 -17.40
CA LYS A 126 0.28 10.93 -18.25
C LYS A 126 0.25 9.41 -18.38
N LEU A 127 -0.90 8.79 -18.16
CA LEU A 127 -1.04 7.32 -18.11
C LEU A 127 -1.55 6.72 -19.42
N TYR A 128 -2.16 7.55 -20.27
CA TYR A 128 -2.87 7.16 -21.48
C TYR A 128 -2.37 7.91 -22.72
N SER A 129 -1.33 8.76 -22.59
CA SER A 129 -0.74 9.52 -23.70
C SER A 129 0.17 8.68 -24.62
N TYR A 130 0.10 7.35 -24.56
CA TYR A 130 0.82 6.44 -25.45
C TYR A 130 -0.09 5.29 -25.89
N SER A 131 -0.72 5.52 -27.04
CA SER A 131 -1.13 4.52 -28.03
C SER A 131 -1.58 5.25 -29.28
#